data_AF-A0A485KJS0-F1
#
_entry.id   AF-A0A485KJS0-F1
#
_cell.length_a   1.000
_cell.length_b   1.000
_cell.length_c   1.000
_cell.angle_alpha   90.00
_cell.angle_beta   90.00
_cell.angle_gamma   90.00
#
_symmetry.space_group_name_H-M   'P 1'
#
loop_
_entity.id
_entity.type
_entity.pdbx_description
1 polymer ?
#
loop_
_entity_poly.entity_id
_entity_poly.type
_entity_poly.pdbx_seq_one_letter_code
_entity_poly.pdbx_strand_id
1 'polypeptide(L)'
;MLSEGSLDGLVVSLVPGSTLEEIGADGIAAIPRTCREFGVQDLRKIHDLGVLHGDVADRNLILHNVKGRCPRIFFVGFGRADADDINFEGEVYALPEILQLF
;
A
#
# COMPACT_ATOMS: atom_id res chain seq x y z
N MET A 1 5.35 6.54 -18.89
CA MET A 1 6.81 6.35 -18.84
C MET A 1 7.10 5.79 -17.46
N LEU A 2 7.53 4.52 -17.40
CA LEU A 2 8.05 3.91 -16.18
C LEU A 2 9.55 4.23 -16.17
N SER A 3 10.03 4.89 -15.13
CA SER A 3 11.46 5.10 -14.91
C SER A 3 11.96 4.02 -13.97
N GLU A 4 13.08 3.40 -14.35
CA GLU A 4 13.75 2.35 -13.58
C GLU A 4 14.86 2.96 -12.73
N GLY A 5 14.91 2.60 -11.45
CA GLY A 5 16.00 2.92 -10.54
C GLY A 5 16.70 1.65 -10.08
N SER A 6 18.03 1.68 -9.95
CA SER A 6 18.84 0.57 -9.44
C SER A 6 19.34 0.90 -8.04
N LEU A 7 18.92 0.12 -7.04
CA LEU A 7 19.56 0.00 -5.73
C LEU A 7 20.03 -1.45 -5.62
N ASP A 8 21.36 -1.66 -5.56
CA ASP A 8 22.01 -2.95 -5.29
C ASP A 8 21.54 -4.15 -6.15
N GLY A 9 21.34 -3.93 -7.46
CA GLY A 9 20.99 -5.00 -8.40
C GLY A 9 19.50 -5.35 -8.47
N LEU A 10 18.65 -4.66 -7.71
CA LEU A 10 17.20 -4.72 -7.85
C LEU A 10 16.70 -3.56 -8.72
N VAL A 11 16.12 -3.91 -9.87
CA VAL A 11 15.42 -2.94 -10.72
C VAL A 11 13.93 -2.96 -10.36
N VAL A 12 13.43 -1.84 -9.84
CA VAL A 12 12.02 -1.66 -9.51
C VAL A 12 11.37 -0.62 -10.41
N SER A 13 10.10 -0.84 -10.75
CA SER A 13 9.29 0.17 -11.43
C SER A 13 8.89 1.27 -10.44
N LEU A 14 9.10 2.53 -10.83
CA LEU A 14 8.61 3.66 -10.05
C LEU A 14 7.08 3.76 -10.12
N VAL A 15 6.43 3.74 -8.96
CA VAL A 15 5.00 4.02 -8.82
C VAL A 15 4.82 5.52 -8.59
N PRO A 16 4.19 6.25 -9.52
CA PRO A 16 4.01 7.70 -9.35
C PRO A 16 2.89 8.00 -8.37
N GLY A 17 3.07 9.02 -7.54
CA GLY A 17 2.10 9.43 -6.53
C GLY A 17 2.81 9.96 -5.29
N SER A 18 2.03 10.35 -4.29
CA SER A 18 2.54 10.71 -2.97
C SER A 18 2.31 9.56 -2.00
N THR A 19 3.19 9.41 -1.03
CA THR A 19 2.94 8.47 0.08
C THR A 19 1.76 8.96 0.91
N LEU A 20 1.13 8.06 1.67
CA LEU A 20 0.08 8.46 2.60
C LEU A 20 0.64 9.32 3.74
N GLU A 21 1.90 9.10 4.10
CA GLU A 21 2.64 9.95 5.05
C GLU A 21 2.76 11.40 4.54
N GLU A 22 3.12 11.60 3.26
CA GLU A 22 3.28 12.92 2.65
C GLU A 22 1.96 13.71 2.56
N ILE A 23 0.83 13.05 2.28
CA ILE A 23 -0.48 13.72 2.20
C ILE A 23 -1.13 13.94 3.58
N GLY A 24 -0.66 13.21 4.60
CA GLY A 24 -1.12 13.30 5.98
C GLY A 24 -2.55 12.81 6.22
N ALA A 25 -2.97 12.85 7.49
CA ALA A 25 -4.26 12.32 7.94
C ALA A 25 -5.48 12.96 7.24
N ASP A 26 -5.47 14.28 7.02
CA ASP A 26 -6.54 14.99 6.32
C ASP A 26 -6.62 14.57 4.84
N GLY A 27 -5.45 14.38 4.21
CA GLY A 27 -5.35 13.87 2.85
C GLY A 27 -5.91 12.44 2.73
N ILE A 28 -5.61 11.58 3.70
CA ILE A 28 -6.16 10.22 3.78
C ILE A 28 -7.69 10.26 3.96
N ALA A 29 -8.19 11.12 4.84
CA ALA A 29 -9.63 11.26 5.08
C ALA A 29 -10.40 11.72 3.83
N ALA A 30 -9.77 12.55 2.99
CA ALA A 30 -10.32 13.04 1.73
C ALA A 30 -10.39 11.96 0.63
N ILE A 31 -9.67 10.84 0.77
CA ILE A 31 -9.78 9.71 -0.16
C ILE A 31 -11.18 9.11 -0.04
N PRO A 32 -11.91 8.89 -1.16
CA PRO A 32 -13.22 8.26 -1.10
C PRO A 32 -13.17 6.93 -0.36
N ARG A 33 -14.11 6.70 0.56
CA ARG A 33 -14.14 5.50 1.41
C ARG A 33 -14.01 4.19 0.61
N THR A 34 -14.71 4.09 -0.53
CA THR A 34 -14.64 2.94 -1.42
C THR A 34 -13.23 2.68 -1.96
N CYS A 35 -12.44 3.71 -2.21
CA CYS A 35 -11.04 3.58 -2.63
C CYS A 35 -10.15 3.05 -1.51
N ARG A 36 -10.41 3.50 -0.27
CA ARG A 36 -9.71 3.00 0.93
C ARG A 36 -10.05 1.53 1.20
N GLU A 37 -11.31 1.16 1.07
CA GLU A 37 -11.76 -0.24 1.17
C GLU A 37 -11.13 -1.13 0.09
N PHE A 38 -10.92 -0.62 -1.13
CA PHE A 38 -10.15 -1.34 -2.15
C PHE A 38 -8.69 -1.58 -1.74
N GLY A 39 -8.06 -0.65 -1.04
CA GLY A 39 -6.71 -0.87 -0.47
C GLY A 39 -6.67 -2.08 0.46
N VAL A 40 -7.68 -2.21 1.34
CA VAL A 40 -7.82 -3.39 2.23
C VAL A 40 -8.04 -4.67 1.44
N GLN A 41 -8.88 -4.62 0.40
CA GLN A 41 -9.10 -5.78 -0.48
C GLN A 41 -7.83 -6.19 -1.23
N ASP A 42 -7.00 -5.22 -1.65
CA ASP A 42 -5.76 -5.51 -2.34
C ASP A 42 -4.71 -6.10 -1.39
N LEU A 43 -4.63 -5.65 -0.13
CA LEU A 43 -3.81 -6.32 0.89
C LEU A 43 -4.24 -7.76 1.12
N ARG A 44 -5.55 -8.02 1.22
CA ARG A 44 -6.08 -9.39 1.35
C ARG A 44 -5.67 -10.28 0.19
N LYS A 45 -5.65 -9.76 -1.05
CA LYS A 45 -5.15 -10.54 -2.20
C LYS A 45 -3.66 -10.86 -2.07
N ILE A 46 -2.86 -9.97 -1.49
CA ILE A 46 -1.45 -10.25 -1.19
C ILE A 46 -1.36 -11.38 -0.15
N HIS A 47 -2.18 -11.34 0.90
CA HIS A 47 -2.27 -12.40 1.90
C HIS A 47 -2.78 -13.73 1.33
N ASP A 48 -3.75 -13.71 0.42
CA ASP A 48 -4.29 -14.89 -0.27
C ASP A 48 -3.22 -15.59 -1.14
N LEU A 49 -2.20 -14.85 -1.57
CA LEU A 49 -1.02 -15.40 -2.25
C LEU A 49 0.03 -15.98 -1.28
N GLY A 50 -0.24 -15.95 0.02
CA GLY A 50 0.69 -16.39 1.06
C GLY A 50 1.85 -15.42 1.26
N VAL A 51 1.63 -14.11 1.10
CA VAL A 51 2.67 -13.09 1.28
C VAL A 51 2.28 -12.12 2.39
N LEU A 52 3.12 -11.98 3.40
CA LEU A 52 3.08 -10.90 4.38
C LEU A 52 3.88 -9.70 3.84
N HIS A 53 3.39 -8.48 3.98
CA HIS A 53 4.18 -7.31 3.55
C HIS A 53 5.33 -7.00 4.53
N GLY A 54 5.12 -7.23 5.83
CA GLY A 54 6.08 -7.08 6.92
C GLY A 54 6.33 -5.65 7.40
N ASP A 55 5.72 -4.64 6.77
CA ASP A 55 5.85 -3.22 7.15
C ASP A 55 4.72 -2.38 6.54
N VAL A 56 3.46 -2.71 6.87
CA VAL A 56 2.32 -1.89 6.46
C VAL A 56 2.30 -0.60 7.29
N ALA A 57 2.74 0.49 6.66
CA ALA A 57 2.80 1.84 7.22
C ALA A 57 2.46 2.87 6.14
N ASP A 58 2.00 4.06 6.52
CA ASP A 58 1.66 5.17 5.62
C ASP A 58 2.79 5.58 4.65
N ARG A 59 4.05 5.53 5.08
CA ARG A 59 5.24 5.76 4.23
C ARG A 59 5.42 4.70 3.13
N ASN A 60 4.83 3.51 3.29
CA ASN A 60 4.90 2.38 2.37
C ASN A 60 3.63 2.23 1.52
N LEU A 61 2.75 3.23 1.56
CA LEU A 61 1.50 3.25 0.81
C LEU A 61 1.49 4.47 -0.09
N ILE A 62 1.37 4.28 -1.40
CA ILE A 62 1.35 5.37 -2.39
C ILE A 62 -0.06 5.56 -2.91
N LEU A 63 -0.58 6.78 -2.81
CA LEU A 63 -1.82 7.18 -3.47
C LEU A 63 -1.55 7.52 -4.94
N HIS A 64 -1.98 6.64 -5.82
CA HIS A 64 -1.85 6.83 -7.26
C HIS A 64 -3.18 7.27 -7.89
N ASN A 65 -3.16 8.41 -8.55
CA ASN A 65 -4.30 8.93 -9.29
C ASN A 65 -4.45 8.24 -10.65
N VAL A 66 -5.56 7.52 -10.84
CA VAL A 66 -5.90 6.87 -12.11
C VAL A 66 -6.91 7.72 -12.86
N LYS A 67 -6.58 8.15 -14.08
CA LYS A 67 -7.44 9.02 -14.88
C LYS A 67 -8.83 8.40 -15.10
N GLY A 68 -9.87 9.13 -14.71
CA GLY A 68 -11.27 8.71 -14.87
C GLY A 68 -11.70 7.56 -13.95
N ARG A 69 -10.92 7.25 -12.91
CA ARG A 69 -11.23 6.22 -11.92
C ARG A 69 -10.95 6.73 -10.51
N CYS A 70 -11.48 5.99 -9.54
CA CYS A 70 -11.10 6.12 -8.15
C CYS A 70 -9.58 5.91 -7.99
N PRO A 71 -8.89 6.75 -7.18
CA PRO A 71 -7.47 6.57 -6.92
C PRO A 71 -7.20 5.21 -6.26
N ARG A 72 -6.00 4.68 -6.49
CA ARG A 72 -5.59 3.36 -6.00
C ARG A 72 -4.44 3.54 -5.01
N ILE A 73 -4.43 2.69 -3.99
CA ILE A 73 -3.36 2.64 -3.00
C ILE A 73 -2.43 1.51 -3.40
N PHE A 74 -1.16 1.82 -3.62
CA PHE A 74 -0.13 0.86 -3.97
C PHE A 74 0.74 0.58 -2.75
N PHE A 75 1.00 -0.71 -2.50
CA PHE A 75 1.94 -1.16 -1.49
C PHE A 75 3.36 -1.15 -2.07
N VAL A 76 4.31 -0.59 -1.33
CA VAL A 76 5.74 -0.55 -1.67
C VAL A 76 6.58 -0.88 -0.44
N GLY A 77 7.86 -1.16 -0.62
CA GLY A 77 8.74 -1.44 0.53
C GLY A 77 8.63 -2.88 1.05
N PHE A 78 8.46 -3.86 0.16
CA PHE A 78 8.46 -5.30 0.45
C PHE A 78 9.81 -5.88 0.93
N GLY A 79 10.76 -5.04 1.39
CA GLY A 79 12.06 -5.51 1.89
C GLY A 79 11.98 -6.34 3.17
N ARG A 80 10.82 -6.36 3.83
CA ARG A 80 10.51 -7.18 5.02
C ARG A 80 9.41 -8.22 4.75
N ALA A 81 9.07 -8.44 3.48
CA ALA A 81 8.03 -9.39 3.13
C ALA A 81 8.45 -10.81 3.52
N ASP A 82 7.49 -11.58 3.99
CA ASP A 82 7.68 -12.98 4.41
C ASP A 82 6.62 -13.87 3.76
N ALA A 83 6.97 -15.14 3.55
CA ALA A 83 6.09 -16.17 2.99
C ALA A 83 5.99 -17.42 3.88
N ASP A 84 6.75 -17.49 4.98
CA ASP A 84 6.80 -18.65 5.88
C ASP A 84 6.10 -18.37 7.23
N ASP A 85 5.35 -19.35 7.74
CA ASP A 85 4.68 -19.36 9.07
C ASP A 85 3.92 -18.05 9.43
N ILE A 86 3.07 -17.60 8.51
CA ILE A 86 2.59 -16.21 8.46
C ILE A 86 1.41 -15.94 9.40
N ASN A 87 1.59 -14.95 10.28
CA ASN A 87 0.49 -14.30 11.01
C ASN A 87 0.13 -12.95 10.34
N PHE A 88 -1.02 -12.90 9.67
CA PHE A 88 -1.51 -11.71 8.99
C PHE A 88 -2.24 -10.70 9.90
N GLU A 89 -2.57 -11.07 11.15
CA GLU A 89 -3.48 -10.26 11.98
C GLU A 89 -2.98 -8.83 12.15
N GLY A 90 -1.67 -8.64 12.35
CA GLY A 90 -1.07 -7.31 12.50
C GLY A 90 -1.38 -6.37 11.33
N GLU A 91 -1.27 -6.85 10.10
CA GLU A 91 -1.54 -6.04 8.89
C GLU A 91 -3.03 -5.85 8.63
N VAL A 92 -3.84 -6.87 8.98
CA VAL A 92 -5.30 -6.82 8.89
C VAL A 92 -5.88 -5.74 9.81
N TYR A 93 -5.24 -5.44 10.94
CA TYR A 93 -5.62 -4.35 11.83
C TYR A 93 -4.96 -3.01 11.45
N ALA A 94 -3.66 -3.01 11.11
CA ALA A 94 -2.93 -1.78 10.84
C ALA A 94 -3.47 -1.02 9.62
N LEU A 95 -3.76 -1.71 8.51
CA LEU A 95 -4.17 -1.01 7.30
C LEU A 95 -5.51 -0.27 7.45
N PRO A 96 -6.59 -0.87 7.96
CA PRO A 96 -7.84 -0.13 8.15
C PRO A 96 -7.74 1.04 9.12
N GLU A 97 -6.84 0.98 10.11
CA GLU A 97 -6.54 2.10 11.01
C GLU A 97 -5.84 3.24 10.27
N ILE A 98 -4.76 2.95 9.53
CA ILE A 98 -4.07 3.94 8.67
C ILE A 98 -5.06 4.57 7.70
N LEU A 99 -5.96 3.77 7.12
CA LEU A 99 -6.97 4.22 6.18
C LEU A 99 -8.21 4.81 6.85
N GLN A 100 -8.26 4.97 8.17
CA GLN A 100 -9.37 5.61 8.90
C GLN A 100 -10.74 5.02 8.52
N LEU A 101 -10.82 3.69 8.48
CA LEU A 101 -12.05 2.96 8.14
C LEU A 101 -12.91 2.61 9.37
N PHE A 102 -12.37 2.86 10.56
CA PHE A 102 -13.05 2.75 11.87
C PHE A 102 -13.47 4.13 12.40
#